data_AF-A0A7S4LID6-F1
#
_entry.id   AF-A0A7S4LID6-F1
#
_cell.length_a   1.000
_cell.length_b   1.000
_cell.length_c   1.000
_cell.angle_alpha   90.00
_cell.angle_beta   90.00
_cell.angle_gamma   90.00
#
_symmetry.space_group_name_H-M   'P 1'
#
loop_
_entity.id
_entity.type
_entity.pdbx_description
1 polymer ?
#
loop_
_entity_poly.entity_id
_entity_poly.type
_entity_poly.pdbx_seq_one_letter_code
_entity_poly.pdbx_strand_id
1 'polypeptide(L)'
;MQPRWFAVVFLLLCGAACTFAFDANWKISSERAGQLDAIVQHNKDRRSAARVLSALIYTCVAATMPVLSLMLGVLLAWLWRPFHKCWRMKSAPPAATLIRGHTIIWTFIIVFLSFTISIIAGLMGWMIINLLMVVAIIGISITTCLARPQDPVMAAGRVAVSSKSNSGTQPDLEHESAETKEADDANWSQHPLGVGRSQKRTLLLCVLMFVLLCIICLVIWNVWKVDEYQLWDLNNGNTTEEFIPQLTAKTLQMLYAWDNFATNIRLQIYTMLLTSNCGSSFTNELADADKHGKIFLPWIDQYKINMDLYTPRDYTQYKSVNDWFIRRINTTFRPVTAVVYNMEIVSPADCRMLIYPNLDEARIWIKGADFTILELLDNNRELNNIFKGGEIVIARLAPQDYHRFNTPVEGNITYYKEVPGDYWSVNPLAVNSRNYVFYNLRKIVVIDTQAFGRVGYIAIGATCVGSVQLTWPDPVGHVVHLGMELGYMQFGGSTVVLLFEPNVTTWHPEILQMSAKPVESYVHVNQGIGKFKPKP
;
A
#
# COMPACT_ATOMS: atom_id res chain seq x y z
N MET A 1 78.93 16.74 -4.20
CA MET A 1 78.03 15.82 -3.45
C MET A 1 76.83 15.52 -4.33
N GLN A 2 76.47 14.25 -4.51
CA GLN A 2 75.85 13.71 -5.72
C GLN A 2 74.29 13.78 -5.78
N PRO A 3 73.69 13.91 -6.99
CA PRO A 3 72.24 13.93 -7.24
C PRO A 3 71.52 12.60 -6.98
N ARG A 4 72.23 11.53 -6.58
CA ARG A 4 71.66 10.21 -6.30
C ARG A 4 70.88 10.12 -4.97
N TRP A 5 71.19 10.97 -3.99
CA TRP A 5 70.50 10.95 -2.69
C TRP A 5 69.10 11.57 -2.75
N PHE A 6 68.91 12.63 -3.55
CA PHE A 6 67.60 13.25 -3.75
C PHE A 6 66.61 12.30 -4.41
N ALA A 7 67.03 11.52 -5.42
CA ALA A 7 66.15 10.56 -6.09
C ALA A 7 65.68 9.43 -5.15
N VAL A 8 66.57 8.92 -4.28
CA VAL A 8 66.23 7.85 -3.33
C VAL A 8 65.31 8.34 -2.23
N VAL A 9 65.55 9.54 -1.67
CA VAL A 9 64.66 10.15 -0.67
C VAL A 9 63.30 10.50 -1.27
N PHE A 10 63.26 11.01 -2.51
CA PHE A 10 62.01 11.30 -3.21
C PHE A 10 61.21 10.02 -3.53
N LEU A 11 61.87 8.94 -3.97
CA LEU A 11 61.22 7.64 -4.20
C LEU A 11 60.72 6.99 -2.91
N LEU A 12 61.45 7.12 -1.79
CA LEU A 12 61.02 6.61 -0.48
C LEU A 12 59.86 7.43 0.10
N LEU A 13 59.85 8.76 -0.09
CA LEU A 13 58.73 9.62 0.32
C LEU A 13 57.50 9.41 -0.55
N CYS A 14 57.65 9.26 -1.87
CA CYS A 14 56.55 8.89 -2.76
C CYS A 14 56.04 7.47 -2.48
N GLY A 15 56.94 6.52 -2.20
CA GLY A 15 56.59 5.16 -1.79
C GLY A 15 55.78 5.14 -0.51
N ALA A 16 56.26 5.81 0.55
CA ALA A 16 55.54 5.93 1.81
C ALA A 16 54.18 6.65 1.63
N ALA A 17 54.13 7.75 0.90
CA ALA A 17 52.88 8.46 0.61
C ALA A 17 51.89 7.60 -0.19
N CYS A 18 52.36 6.80 -1.15
CA CYS A 18 51.54 5.84 -1.89
C CYS A 18 51.04 4.71 -0.99
N THR A 19 51.86 4.15 -0.10
CA THR A 19 51.44 3.07 0.82
C THR A 19 50.42 3.59 1.84
N PHE A 20 50.63 4.79 2.41
CA PHE A 20 49.67 5.42 3.32
C PHE A 20 48.35 5.78 2.61
N ALA A 21 48.41 6.28 1.38
CA ALA A 21 47.21 6.57 0.60
C ALA A 21 46.45 5.29 0.20
N PHE A 22 47.18 4.21 -0.12
CA PHE A 22 46.59 2.92 -0.47
C PHE A 22 45.94 2.25 0.74
N ASP A 23 46.59 2.28 1.91
CA ASP A 23 46.07 1.68 3.15
C ASP A 23 44.87 2.49 3.70
N ALA A 24 44.91 3.82 3.60
CA ALA A 24 43.77 4.68 3.92
C ALA A 24 42.57 4.43 2.97
N ASN A 25 42.81 4.36 1.66
CA ASN A 25 41.75 4.07 0.69
C ASN A 25 41.20 2.65 0.84
N TRP A 26 42.05 1.66 1.11
CA TRP A 26 41.64 0.29 1.37
C TRP A 26 40.76 0.20 2.62
N LYS A 27 41.19 0.81 3.72
CA LYS A 27 40.44 0.81 4.98
C LYS A 27 39.07 1.48 4.81
N ILE A 28 39.02 2.66 4.19
CA ILE A 28 37.76 3.35 3.84
C ILE A 28 36.88 2.46 2.97
N SER A 29 37.45 1.80 1.96
CA SER A 29 36.67 0.91 1.07
C SER A 29 36.10 -0.32 1.79
N SER A 30 36.86 -0.90 2.73
CA SER A 30 36.43 -2.07 3.51
C SER A 30 35.36 -1.74 4.56
N GLU A 31 35.49 -0.61 5.26
CA GLU A 31 34.48 -0.13 6.21
C GLU A 31 33.17 0.20 5.48
N ARG A 32 33.28 0.82 4.30
CA ARG A 32 32.16 1.15 3.42
C ARG A 32 31.47 -0.10 2.87
N ALA A 33 32.22 -1.12 2.45
CA ALA A 33 31.63 -2.40 2.02
C ALA A 33 30.86 -3.08 3.16
N GLY A 34 31.41 -3.11 4.39
CA GLY A 34 30.73 -3.67 5.55
C GLY A 34 29.44 -2.94 5.94
N GLN A 35 29.40 -1.60 5.77
CA GLN A 35 28.20 -0.79 6.00
C GLN A 35 27.08 -1.11 5.01
N LEU A 36 27.43 -1.26 3.73
CA LEU A 36 26.48 -1.61 2.68
C LEU A 36 25.86 -3.00 2.90
N ASP A 37 26.66 -3.98 3.32
CA ASP A 37 26.17 -5.32 3.67
C ASP A 37 25.20 -5.27 4.87
N ALA A 38 25.49 -4.43 5.86
CA ALA A 38 24.61 -4.24 7.02
C ALA A 38 23.25 -3.65 6.62
N ILE A 39 23.21 -2.67 5.71
CA ILE A 39 21.96 -2.11 5.17
C ILE A 39 21.14 -3.20 4.47
N VAL A 40 21.77 -3.97 3.59
CA VAL A 40 21.11 -5.05 2.85
C VAL A 40 20.57 -6.12 3.79
N GLN A 41 21.35 -6.51 4.80
CA GLN A 41 20.95 -7.53 5.76
C GLN A 41 19.80 -7.05 6.64
N HIS A 42 19.88 -5.84 7.18
CA HIS A 42 18.79 -5.22 7.94
C HIS A 42 17.47 -5.18 7.14
N ASN A 43 17.56 -4.81 5.86
CA ASN A 43 16.43 -4.78 4.95
C ASN A 43 15.83 -6.17 4.64
N LYS A 44 16.64 -7.25 4.73
CA LYS A 44 16.17 -8.63 4.61
C LYS A 44 15.49 -9.10 5.90
N ASP A 45 16.11 -8.83 7.04
CA ASP A 45 15.63 -9.29 8.34
C ASP A 45 14.24 -8.73 8.65
N ARG A 46 14.00 -7.44 8.38
CA ARG A 46 12.69 -6.78 8.50
C ARG A 46 11.57 -7.42 7.68
N ARG A 47 11.90 -8.12 6.60
CA ARG A 47 10.91 -8.76 5.71
C ARG A 47 10.73 -10.24 6.01
N SER A 48 11.68 -10.88 6.69
CA SER A 48 11.64 -12.33 6.93
C SER A 48 10.39 -12.75 7.71
N ALA A 49 10.13 -12.11 8.86
CA ALA A 49 8.94 -12.33 9.66
C ALA A 49 7.66 -11.96 8.90
N ALA A 50 7.66 -10.81 8.20
CA ALA A 50 6.53 -10.38 7.39
C ALA A 50 6.18 -11.36 6.26
N ARG A 51 7.17 -11.97 5.60
CA ARG A 51 6.96 -12.99 4.55
C ARG A 51 6.29 -14.24 5.11
N VAL A 52 6.76 -14.73 6.26
CA VAL A 52 6.17 -15.92 6.89
C VAL A 52 4.73 -15.64 7.31
N LEU A 53 4.48 -14.54 8.02
CA LEU A 53 3.15 -14.20 8.52
C LEU A 53 2.17 -13.87 7.40
N SER A 54 2.61 -13.14 6.37
CA SER A 54 1.80 -12.88 5.17
C SER A 54 1.50 -14.16 4.40
N ALA A 55 2.48 -15.07 4.24
CA ALA A 55 2.26 -16.36 3.59
C ALA A 55 1.21 -17.20 4.34
N LEU A 56 1.26 -17.23 5.67
CA LEU A 56 0.27 -17.93 6.48
C LEU A 56 -1.14 -17.34 6.30
N ILE A 57 -1.27 -16.00 6.32
CA ILE A 57 -2.54 -15.32 6.05
C ILE A 57 -3.05 -15.66 4.65
N TYR A 58 -2.22 -15.49 3.62
CA TYR A 58 -2.59 -15.78 2.23
C TYR A 58 -2.94 -17.25 2.03
N THR A 59 -2.25 -18.18 2.70
CA THR A 59 -2.55 -19.61 2.67
C THR A 59 -3.89 -19.90 3.33
N CYS A 60 -4.18 -19.30 4.48
CA CYS A 60 -5.48 -19.47 5.14
C CYS A 60 -6.60 -18.92 4.26
N VAL A 61 -6.44 -17.72 3.69
CA VAL A 61 -7.38 -17.13 2.73
C VAL A 61 -7.57 -18.03 1.51
N ALA A 62 -6.49 -18.51 0.89
CA ALA A 62 -6.58 -19.41 -0.26
C ALA A 62 -7.27 -20.73 0.11
N ALA A 63 -6.98 -21.28 1.29
CA ALA A 63 -7.58 -22.52 1.79
C ALA A 63 -9.08 -22.38 2.01
N THR A 64 -9.61 -21.21 2.37
CA THR A 64 -11.06 -21.01 2.48
C THR A 64 -11.81 -21.08 1.15
N MET A 65 -11.15 -20.78 0.02
CA MET A 65 -11.79 -20.74 -1.30
C MET A 65 -12.43 -22.09 -1.67
N PRO A 66 -11.72 -23.24 -1.62
CA PRO A 66 -12.36 -24.54 -1.88
C PRO A 66 -13.43 -24.89 -0.82
N VAL A 67 -13.29 -24.45 0.43
CA VAL A 67 -14.30 -24.67 1.48
C VAL A 67 -15.62 -23.98 1.12
N LEU A 68 -15.54 -22.71 0.75
CA LEU A 68 -16.70 -21.94 0.31
C LEU A 68 -17.29 -22.49 -0.98
N SER A 69 -16.44 -22.93 -1.91
CA SER A 69 -16.86 -23.61 -3.14
C SER A 69 -17.69 -24.86 -2.84
N LEU A 70 -17.24 -25.68 -1.88
CA LEU A 70 -17.95 -26.89 -1.45
C LEU A 70 -19.27 -26.55 -0.76
N MET A 71 -19.30 -25.54 0.12
CA MET A 71 -20.51 -25.07 0.77
C MET A 71 -21.55 -24.58 -0.25
N LEU A 72 -21.11 -23.76 -1.20
CA LEU A 72 -21.95 -23.24 -2.28
C LEU A 72 -22.43 -24.35 -3.21
N GLY A 73 -21.56 -25.32 -3.55
CA GLY A 73 -21.93 -26.46 -4.38
C GLY A 73 -23.02 -27.32 -3.73
N VAL A 74 -22.95 -27.56 -2.41
CA VAL A 74 -24.01 -28.24 -1.66
C VAL A 74 -25.30 -27.42 -1.66
N LEU A 75 -25.22 -26.09 -1.48
CA LEU A 75 -26.38 -25.21 -1.52
C LEU A 75 -27.03 -25.17 -2.91
N LEU A 76 -26.24 -25.02 -3.98
CA LEU A 76 -26.74 -24.96 -5.35
C LEU A 76 -27.36 -26.29 -5.78
N ALA A 77 -26.75 -27.43 -5.44
CA ALA A 77 -27.33 -28.76 -5.67
C ALA A 77 -28.70 -28.91 -5.01
N TRP A 78 -28.91 -28.21 -3.89
CA TRP A 78 -30.17 -28.21 -3.15
C TRP A 78 -31.20 -27.23 -3.71
N LEU A 79 -30.77 -26.04 -4.15
CA LEU A 79 -31.61 -25.01 -4.77
C LEU A 79 -31.91 -25.25 -6.26
N TRP A 80 -31.24 -26.22 -6.90
CA TRP A 80 -31.36 -26.46 -8.34
C TRP A 80 -32.79 -26.84 -8.78
N ARG A 81 -33.48 -27.69 -8.02
CA ARG A 81 -34.84 -28.14 -8.34
C ARG A 81 -35.87 -26.98 -8.35
N PRO A 82 -35.94 -26.11 -7.33
CA PRO A 82 -36.86 -24.96 -7.37
C PRO A 82 -36.49 -23.92 -8.44
N PHE A 83 -35.20 -23.74 -8.75
CA PHE A 83 -34.75 -22.78 -9.76
C PHE A 83 -35.22 -23.14 -11.19
N HIS A 84 -35.17 -24.42 -11.56
CA HIS A 84 -35.67 -24.91 -12.84
C HIS A 84 -37.19 -24.70 -13.02
N LYS A 85 -37.95 -24.73 -11.90
CA LYS A 85 -39.40 -24.55 -11.84
C LYS A 85 -39.82 -23.09 -12.07
N CYS A 86 -39.09 -22.12 -11.50
CA CYS A 86 -39.35 -20.69 -11.71
C CYS A 86 -39.14 -20.23 -13.16
N TRP A 87 -38.16 -20.83 -13.87
CA TRP A 87 -37.79 -20.37 -15.21
C TRP A 87 -38.37 -21.17 -16.38
N ARG A 88 -39.28 -22.13 -16.10
CA ARG A 88 -39.96 -22.96 -17.11
C ARG A 88 -39.02 -23.59 -18.15
N MET A 89 -37.80 -23.93 -17.76
CA MET A 89 -36.87 -24.65 -18.63
C MET A 89 -37.42 -26.07 -18.84
N LYS A 90 -37.70 -26.43 -20.11
CA LYS A 90 -38.21 -27.78 -20.46
C LYS A 90 -37.26 -28.83 -19.86
N SER A 91 -37.83 -29.80 -19.17
CA SER A 91 -37.11 -30.93 -18.57
C SER A 91 -36.33 -31.68 -19.66
N ALA A 92 -35.01 -31.48 -19.69
CA ALA A 92 -34.13 -32.33 -20.46
C ALA A 92 -34.15 -33.76 -19.86
N PRO A 93 -33.96 -34.83 -20.66
CA PRO A 93 -33.96 -36.21 -20.18
C PRO A 93 -32.88 -36.43 -19.11
N PRO A 94 -32.89 -37.55 -18.35
CA PRO A 94 -32.13 -37.73 -17.12
C PRO A 94 -30.63 -37.91 -17.39
N ALA A 95 -29.96 -36.85 -17.85
CA ALA A 95 -28.53 -36.73 -17.84
C ALA A 95 -28.15 -36.12 -16.48
N ALA A 96 -28.05 -36.97 -15.46
CA ALA A 96 -27.41 -36.61 -14.19
C ALA A 96 -26.01 -35.98 -14.39
N THR A 97 -25.41 -36.17 -15.57
CA THR A 97 -24.18 -35.55 -16.08
C THR A 97 -24.32 -34.08 -16.48
N LEU A 98 -25.41 -33.65 -17.13
CA LEU A 98 -25.59 -32.25 -17.58
C LEU A 98 -25.84 -31.30 -16.40
N ILE A 99 -26.61 -31.77 -15.41
CA ILE A 99 -26.90 -31.05 -14.15
C ILE A 99 -25.62 -30.86 -13.31
N ARG A 100 -24.72 -31.86 -13.33
CA ARG A 100 -23.41 -31.78 -12.67
C ARG A 100 -22.51 -30.72 -13.32
N GLY A 101 -22.47 -30.66 -14.65
CA GLY A 101 -21.68 -29.67 -15.39
C GLY A 101 -22.07 -28.22 -15.08
N HIS A 102 -23.36 -27.88 -15.16
CA HIS A 102 -23.82 -26.50 -14.90
C HIS A 102 -23.61 -26.05 -13.45
N THR A 103 -23.83 -26.93 -12.47
CA THR A 103 -23.59 -26.60 -11.05
C THR A 103 -22.11 -26.35 -10.79
N ILE A 104 -21.22 -27.12 -11.42
CA ILE A 104 -19.77 -26.91 -11.35
C ILE A 104 -19.39 -25.57 -11.98
N ILE A 105 -19.95 -25.23 -13.15
CA ILE A 105 -19.67 -23.96 -13.84
C ILE A 105 -20.11 -22.75 -12.99
N TRP A 106 -21.33 -22.76 -12.43
CA TRP A 106 -21.81 -21.66 -11.59
C TRP A 106 -21.06 -21.55 -10.26
N THR A 107 -20.71 -22.68 -9.64
CA THR A 107 -19.84 -22.69 -8.46
C THR A 107 -18.49 -22.06 -8.81
N PHE A 108 -17.90 -22.43 -9.94
CA PHE A 108 -16.64 -21.85 -10.41
C PHE A 108 -16.76 -20.34 -10.68
N ILE A 109 -17.82 -19.89 -11.34
CA ILE A 109 -18.06 -18.46 -11.62
C ILE A 109 -18.19 -17.66 -10.33
N ILE A 110 -18.99 -18.12 -9.35
CA ILE A 110 -19.20 -17.40 -8.09
C ILE A 110 -17.93 -17.40 -7.24
N VAL A 111 -17.19 -18.50 -7.21
CA VAL A 111 -15.91 -18.60 -6.50
C VAL A 111 -14.86 -17.72 -7.16
N PHE A 112 -14.81 -17.68 -8.49
CA PHE A 112 -13.92 -16.80 -9.24
C PHE A 112 -14.27 -15.33 -9.01
N LEU A 113 -15.55 -14.95 -9.08
CA LEU A 113 -16.00 -13.60 -8.74
C LEU A 113 -15.68 -13.23 -7.29
N SER A 114 -15.94 -14.13 -6.32
CA SER A 114 -15.56 -13.90 -4.93
C SER A 114 -14.06 -13.71 -4.78
N PHE A 115 -13.25 -14.54 -5.44
CA PHE A 115 -11.80 -14.44 -5.46
C PHE A 115 -11.31 -13.12 -6.09
N THR A 116 -11.86 -12.73 -7.24
CA THR A 116 -11.50 -11.47 -7.92
C THR A 116 -11.92 -10.26 -7.08
N ILE A 117 -13.13 -10.23 -6.52
CA ILE A 117 -13.58 -9.15 -5.65
C ILE A 117 -12.71 -9.09 -4.38
N SER A 118 -12.29 -10.24 -3.85
CA SER A 118 -11.44 -10.33 -2.67
C SER A 118 -9.99 -9.87 -2.91
N ILE A 119 -9.46 -10.08 -4.11
CA ILE A 119 -8.17 -9.51 -4.53
C ILE A 119 -8.28 -7.98 -4.58
N ILE A 120 -9.40 -7.44 -5.05
CA ILE A 120 -9.60 -6.00 -5.24
C ILE A 120 -9.91 -5.28 -3.92
N ALA A 121 -10.69 -5.87 -3.02
CA ALA A 121 -11.16 -5.25 -1.78
C ALA A 121 -10.26 -5.52 -0.55
N GLY A 122 -9.14 -6.22 -0.75
CA GLY A 122 -8.19 -6.59 0.30
C GLY A 122 -8.74 -7.59 1.33
N LEU A 123 -7.97 -7.85 2.39
CA LEU A 123 -8.30 -8.84 3.43
C LEU A 123 -9.63 -8.52 4.14
N MET A 124 -9.94 -7.25 4.40
CA MET A 124 -11.20 -6.84 5.03
C MET A 124 -12.40 -7.03 4.11
N GLY A 125 -12.31 -6.63 2.83
CA GLY A 125 -13.38 -6.89 1.87
C GLY A 125 -13.62 -8.38 1.64
N TRP A 126 -12.53 -9.17 1.60
CA TRP A 126 -12.59 -10.63 1.59
C TRP A 126 -13.33 -11.18 2.82
N MET A 127 -12.98 -10.75 4.04
CA MET A 127 -13.65 -11.22 5.26
C MET A 127 -15.14 -10.87 5.27
N ILE A 128 -15.51 -9.65 4.90
CA ILE A 128 -16.90 -9.17 4.91
C ILE A 128 -17.74 -9.93 3.87
N ILE A 129 -17.28 -10.04 2.63
CA ILE A 129 -18.04 -10.69 1.55
C ILE A 129 -18.22 -12.17 1.83
N ASN A 130 -17.17 -12.86 2.30
CA ASN A 130 -17.27 -14.28 2.62
C ASN A 130 -18.10 -14.53 3.87
N LEU A 131 -18.05 -13.65 4.88
CA LEU A 131 -18.96 -13.70 6.02
C LEU A 131 -20.42 -13.50 5.58
N LEU A 132 -20.70 -12.50 4.74
CA LEU A 132 -22.03 -12.26 4.18
C LEU A 132 -22.53 -13.45 3.35
N MET A 133 -21.66 -14.07 2.54
CA MET A 133 -22.01 -15.29 1.82
C MET A 133 -22.31 -16.46 2.76
N VAL A 134 -21.52 -16.68 3.80
CA VAL A 134 -21.78 -17.73 4.79
C VAL A 134 -23.09 -17.48 5.53
N VAL A 135 -23.35 -16.25 5.97
CA VAL A 135 -24.61 -15.87 6.62
C VAL A 135 -25.80 -16.05 5.66
N ALA A 136 -25.66 -15.67 4.39
CA ALA A 136 -26.70 -15.90 3.38
C ALA A 136 -26.95 -17.39 3.15
N ILE A 137 -25.89 -18.21 3.04
CA ILE A 137 -26.00 -19.67 2.91
C ILE A 137 -26.73 -20.26 4.12
N ILE A 138 -26.36 -19.87 5.33
CA ILE A 138 -26.99 -20.34 6.58
C ILE A 138 -28.45 -19.87 6.66
N GLY A 139 -28.71 -18.59 6.40
CA GLY A 139 -30.06 -18.00 6.47
C GLY A 139 -31.02 -18.62 5.44
N ILE A 140 -30.57 -18.80 4.20
CA ILE A 140 -31.33 -19.54 3.18
C ILE A 140 -31.59 -20.97 3.65
N SER A 141 -30.58 -21.67 4.17
CA SER A 141 -30.73 -23.06 4.66
C SER A 141 -31.71 -23.19 5.83
N ILE A 142 -31.71 -22.25 6.77
CA ILE A 142 -32.60 -22.25 7.94
C ILE A 142 -34.04 -21.92 7.53
N THR A 143 -34.25 -20.83 6.76
CA THR A 143 -35.60 -20.40 6.35
C THR A 143 -36.34 -21.47 5.56
N THR A 144 -35.62 -22.16 4.69
CA THR A 144 -36.17 -23.26 3.87
C THR A 144 -36.30 -24.58 4.63
N CYS A 145 -35.51 -24.82 5.68
CA CYS A 145 -35.72 -25.94 6.62
C CYS A 145 -36.89 -25.70 7.60
N LEU A 146 -37.17 -24.44 7.97
CA LEU A 146 -38.27 -24.04 8.85
C LEU A 146 -39.61 -23.93 8.12
N ALA A 147 -39.60 -23.74 6.80
CA ALA A 147 -40.77 -23.90 5.94
C ALA A 147 -41.21 -25.38 5.94
N ARG A 148 -41.95 -25.80 6.96
CA ARG A 148 -42.59 -27.13 7.02
C ARG A 148 -43.64 -27.25 5.91
N PRO A 149 -43.80 -28.44 5.31
CA PRO A 149 -45.01 -28.74 4.55
C PRO A 149 -46.21 -28.71 5.53
N GLN A 150 -47.24 -27.94 5.20
CA GLN A 150 -48.57 -28.27 5.68
C GLN A 150 -49.02 -29.46 4.84
N ASP A 151 -48.95 -30.68 5.38
CA ASP A 151 -49.52 -31.86 4.75
C ASP A 151 -51.04 -31.67 4.64
N PRO A 152 -51.65 -31.63 3.44
CA PRO A 152 -53.11 -31.64 3.31
C PRO A 152 -53.72 -32.98 3.75
N VAL A 153 -52.90 -34.03 3.89
CA VAL A 153 -53.35 -35.41 4.08
C VAL A 153 -53.70 -35.75 5.54
N MET A 154 -53.21 -34.99 6.52
CA MET A 154 -53.52 -35.22 7.94
C MET A 154 -54.79 -34.51 8.42
N ALA A 155 -55.36 -33.60 7.63
CA ALA A 155 -56.63 -32.92 7.94
C ALA A 155 -57.87 -33.72 7.50
N ALA A 156 -57.74 -34.57 6.47
CA ALA A 156 -58.87 -35.35 5.94
C ALA A 156 -59.17 -36.64 6.73
N GLY A 157 -58.20 -37.18 7.48
CA GLY A 157 -58.33 -38.44 8.20
C GLY A 157 -59.12 -38.42 9.51
N ARG A 158 -59.72 -37.27 9.89
CA ARG A 158 -60.43 -37.13 11.17
C ARG A 158 -61.94 -36.84 11.07
N VAL A 159 -62.52 -36.85 9.87
CA VAL A 159 -63.95 -36.53 9.66
C VAL A 159 -64.78 -37.67 9.04
N ALA A 160 -64.17 -38.76 8.54
CA ALA A 160 -64.91 -39.85 7.90
C ALA A 160 -64.93 -41.16 8.72
N VAL A 161 -65.42 -41.10 9.97
CA VAL A 161 -65.93 -42.30 10.67
C VAL A 161 -67.25 -41.95 11.34
N SER A 162 -68.29 -41.77 10.52
CA SER A 162 -69.69 -41.90 10.95
C SER A 162 -70.60 -41.89 9.72
N SER A 163 -70.96 -43.08 9.23
CA SER A 163 -72.34 -43.47 8.87
C SER A 163 -72.40 -44.59 7.80
N LYS A 164 -73.05 -45.69 8.19
CA LYS A 164 -73.84 -46.68 7.41
C LYS A 164 -73.07 -47.56 6.40
N SER A 165 -72.94 -48.88 6.57
CA SER A 165 -73.92 -50.00 6.71
C SER A 165 -74.72 -50.34 5.44
N ASN A 166 -74.37 -51.51 4.87
CA ASN A 166 -75.12 -52.46 4.01
C ASN A 166 -75.76 -52.00 2.69
N SER A 167 -75.32 -52.57 1.56
CA SER A 167 -75.83 -53.84 0.99
C SER A 167 -75.17 -54.10 -0.37
N GLY A 168 -74.95 -55.37 -0.73
CA GLY A 168 -74.21 -55.77 -1.92
C GLY A 168 -75.09 -56.03 -3.15
N THR A 169 -74.54 -55.79 -4.34
CA THR A 169 -74.73 -56.56 -5.58
C THR A 169 -73.67 -56.11 -6.60
N GLN A 170 -73.16 -57.04 -7.41
CA GLN A 170 -72.34 -56.84 -8.62
C GLN A 170 -73.06 -57.59 -9.77
N PRO A 171 -72.76 -57.41 -11.07
CA PRO A 171 -71.97 -56.39 -11.79
C PRO A 171 -72.75 -55.75 -12.97
N ASP A 172 -72.19 -54.72 -13.64
CA ASP A 172 -72.00 -54.70 -15.12
C ASP A 172 -71.62 -53.31 -15.69
N LEU A 173 -70.64 -53.39 -16.61
CA LEU A 173 -70.43 -52.62 -17.85
C LEU A 173 -70.14 -51.11 -17.85
N GLU A 174 -68.96 -50.83 -18.43
CA GLU A 174 -68.66 -49.74 -19.37
C GLU A 174 -69.02 -48.30 -18.97
N HIS A 175 -68.03 -47.60 -18.39
CA HIS A 175 -67.71 -46.26 -18.88
C HIS A 175 -66.20 -46.03 -18.87
N GLU A 176 -65.66 -46.05 -20.08
CA GLU A 176 -64.31 -45.68 -20.45
C GLU A 176 -64.15 -44.14 -20.39
N SER A 177 -62.93 -43.72 -20.07
CA SER A 177 -62.31 -42.43 -20.41
C SER A 177 -62.79 -41.15 -19.68
N ALA A 178 -62.04 -40.75 -18.64
CA ALA A 178 -61.64 -39.34 -18.42
C ALA A 178 -60.74 -39.10 -17.20
N GLU A 179 -60.63 -40.03 -16.22
CA GLU A 179 -60.00 -39.69 -14.92
C GLU A 179 -58.54 -40.13 -14.73
N THR A 180 -57.90 -40.76 -15.72
CA THR A 180 -56.48 -41.17 -15.60
C THR A 180 -55.47 -40.20 -16.21
N LYS A 181 -55.88 -39.01 -16.65
CA LYS A 181 -54.96 -37.96 -17.13
C LYS A 181 -54.74 -36.77 -16.20
N GLU A 182 -55.48 -36.66 -15.10
CA GLU A 182 -55.26 -35.61 -14.09
C GLU A 182 -54.55 -36.10 -12.81
N ALA A 183 -54.22 -37.38 -12.72
CA ALA A 183 -53.49 -37.94 -11.58
C ALA A 183 -51.96 -37.68 -11.63
N ASP A 184 -51.39 -37.39 -12.80
CA ASP A 184 -49.96 -37.06 -12.92
C ASP A 184 -49.66 -35.59 -12.61
N ASP A 185 -50.69 -34.73 -12.63
CA ASP A 185 -50.57 -33.30 -12.31
C ASP A 185 -50.91 -32.97 -10.85
N ALA A 186 -50.91 -33.96 -9.95
CA ALA A 186 -51.25 -33.77 -8.54
C ALA A 186 -50.09 -33.98 -7.54
N ASN A 187 -48.83 -33.92 -7.99
CA ASN A 187 -47.66 -34.12 -7.12
C ASN A 187 -46.75 -32.87 -6.99
N TRP A 188 -47.33 -31.68 -7.11
CA TRP A 188 -46.59 -30.41 -7.20
C TRP A 188 -46.09 -29.82 -5.86
N SER A 189 -46.24 -30.53 -4.75
CA SER A 189 -45.87 -30.08 -3.39
C SER A 189 -44.57 -30.67 -2.83
N GLN A 190 -43.72 -31.31 -3.66
CA GLN A 190 -42.42 -31.77 -3.16
C GLN A 190 -41.47 -30.57 -2.99
N HIS A 191 -41.37 -30.08 -1.74
CA HIS A 191 -40.25 -29.29 -1.25
C HIS A 191 -38.90 -29.87 -1.70
N PRO A 192 -37.83 -29.08 -1.85
CA PRO A 192 -36.51 -29.62 -2.12
C PRO A 192 -36.22 -30.71 -1.08
N LEU A 193 -35.93 -31.94 -1.54
CA LEU A 193 -35.61 -33.08 -0.68
C LEU A 193 -34.65 -32.62 0.42
N GLY A 194 -34.95 -32.96 1.67
CA GLY A 194 -34.12 -32.53 2.81
C GLY A 194 -32.66 -32.92 2.58
N VAL A 195 -31.74 -32.00 2.91
CA VAL A 195 -30.30 -32.20 2.74
C VAL A 195 -29.88 -33.56 3.31
N GLY A 196 -29.24 -34.39 2.48
CA GLY A 196 -28.86 -35.76 2.85
C GLY A 196 -27.91 -35.79 4.05
N ARG A 197 -27.87 -36.89 4.81
CA ARG A 197 -26.98 -37.00 5.99
C ARG A 197 -25.51 -36.76 5.65
N SER A 198 -25.04 -37.23 4.49
CA SER A 198 -23.68 -36.97 4.00
C SER A 198 -23.46 -35.49 3.71
N GLN A 199 -24.39 -34.85 2.99
CA GLN A 199 -24.33 -33.41 2.67
C GLN A 199 -24.37 -32.52 3.92
N LYS A 200 -25.18 -32.88 4.94
CA LYS A 200 -25.21 -32.18 6.24
C LYS A 200 -23.86 -32.29 6.96
N ARG A 201 -23.25 -33.47 6.97
CA ARG A 201 -21.90 -33.68 7.56
C ARG A 201 -20.84 -32.90 6.80
N THR A 202 -20.85 -32.94 5.47
CA THR A 202 -19.92 -32.16 4.64
C THR A 202 -20.07 -30.66 4.89
N LEU A 203 -21.31 -30.15 4.92
CA LEU A 203 -21.57 -28.74 5.21
C LEU A 203 -21.07 -28.34 6.61
N LEU A 204 -21.36 -29.17 7.63
CA LEU A 204 -20.87 -28.93 9.00
C LEU A 204 -19.34 -28.88 9.06
N LEU A 205 -18.65 -29.85 8.43
CA LEU A 205 -17.19 -29.87 8.37
C LEU A 205 -16.62 -28.65 7.64
N CYS A 206 -17.26 -28.23 6.54
CA CYS A 206 -16.84 -27.04 5.81
C CYS A 206 -17.02 -25.76 6.65
N VAL A 207 -18.15 -25.62 7.35
CA VAL A 207 -18.39 -24.49 8.25
C VAL A 207 -17.35 -24.46 9.37
N LEU A 208 -17.09 -25.61 10.02
CA LEU A 208 -16.09 -25.71 11.09
C LEU A 208 -14.68 -25.36 10.59
N MET A 209 -14.30 -25.86 9.42
CA MET A 209 -13.01 -25.56 8.80
C MET A 209 -12.90 -24.08 8.40
N PHE A 210 -13.97 -23.48 7.85
CA PHE A 210 -14.00 -22.06 7.53
C PHE A 210 -13.83 -21.20 8.79
N VAL A 211 -14.59 -21.49 9.85
CA VAL A 211 -14.48 -20.80 11.14
C VAL A 211 -13.08 -20.94 11.71
N LEU A 212 -12.48 -22.14 11.68
CA LEU A 212 -11.11 -22.38 12.14
C LEU A 212 -10.10 -21.53 11.35
N LEU A 213 -10.18 -21.51 10.02
CA LEU A 213 -9.29 -20.70 9.17
C LEU A 213 -9.45 -19.19 9.44
N CYS A 214 -10.67 -18.72 9.65
CA CYS A 214 -10.94 -17.33 10.03
C CYS A 214 -10.36 -17.00 11.42
N ILE A 215 -10.47 -17.89 12.40
CA ILE A 215 -9.87 -17.72 13.73
C ILE A 215 -8.35 -17.66 13.61
N ILE A 216 -7.72 -18.55 12.83
CA ILE A 216 -6.27 -18.54 12.61
C ILE A 216 -5.84 -17.20 11.97
N CYS A 217 -6.53 -16.74 10.91
CA CYS A 217 -6.27 -15.43 10.30
C CYS A 217 -6.37 -14.30 11.32
N LEU A 218 -7.43 -14.28 12.14
CA LEU A 218 -7.64 -13.26 13.16
C LEU A 218 -6.57 -13.30 14.25
N VAL A 219 -6.16 -14.49 14.70
CA VAL A 219 -5.09 -14.65 15.68
C VAL A 219 -3.77 -14.14 15.10
N ILE A 220 -3.39 -14.57 13.90
CA ILE A 220 -2.17 -14.08 13.24
C ILE A 220 -2.24 -12.57 13.08
N TRP A 221 -3.37 -12.03 12.61
CA TRP A 221 -3.56 -10.60 12.40
C TRP A 221 -3.40 -9.79 13.68
N ASN A 222 -3.93 -10.26 14.81
CA ASN A 222 -3.87 -9.54 16.09
C ASN A 222 -2.52 -9.72 16.80
N VAL A 223 -1.88 -10.88 16.68
CA VAL A 223 -0.59 -11.18 17.32
C VAL A 223 0.57 -10.56 16.54
N TRP A 224 0.49 -10.52 15.21
CA TRP A 224 1.52 -9.89 14.40
C TRP A 224 1.63 -8.42 14.79
N LYS A 225 2.82 -7.99 15.23
CA LYS A 225 3.19 -6.59 15.36
C LYS A 225 4.31 -6.30 14.36
N VAL A 226 4.19 -5.19 13.65
CA VAL A 226 5.25 -4.70 12.77
C VAL A 226 6.02 -3.67 13.57
N ASP A 227 7.33 -3.89 13.71
CA ASP A 227 8.21 -2.97 14.43
C ASP A 227 8.23 -1.60 13.76
N GLU A 228 8.25 -0.56 14.59
CA GLU A 228 8.30 0.83 14.13
C GLU A 228 9.64 1.15 13.47
N TYR A 229 9.63 2.16 12.60
CA TYR A 229 10.82 2.53 11.86
C TYR A 229 11.70 3.45 12.71
N GLN A 230 12.91 2.98 13.03
CA GLN A 230 13.88 3.75 13.82
C GLN A 230 14.47 4.87 12.97
N LEU A 231 14.50 6.08 13.54
CA LEU A 231 15.11 7.26 12.93
C LEU A 231 16.03 7.97 13.93
N TRP A 232 17.02 8.67 13.42
CA TRP A 232 17.90 9.52 14.24
C TRP A 232 17.36 10.95 14.25
N ASP A 233 16.92 11.46 15.39
CA ASP A 233 16.49 12.85 15.49
C ASP A 233 17.71 13.77 15.65
N LEU A 234 18.01 14.52 14.60
CA LEU A 234 19.16 15.42 14.57
C LEU A 234 19.03 16.56 15.59
N ASN A 235 17.82 16.93 15.99
CA ASN A 235 17.58 18.03 16.92
C ASN A 235 17.79 17.61 18.38
N ASN A 236 17.50 16.34 18.68
CA ASN A 236 17.57 15.79 20.03
C ASN A 236 18.82 14.93 20.26
N GLY A 237 19.53 14.54 19.19
CA GLY A 237 20.71 13.67 19.25
C GLY A 237 20.40 12.28 19.79
N ASN A 238 19.20 11.76 19.51
CA ASN A 238 18.74 10.46 19.98
C ASN A 238 17.97 9.69 18.89
N THR A 239 17.85 8.37 19.09
CA THR A 239 17.00 7.55 18.25
C THR A 239 15.55 7.70 18.69
N THR A 240 14.65 7.94 17.73
CA THR A 240 13.21 7.94 17.94
C THR A 240 12.53 7.00 16.94
N GLU A 241 11.24 6.74 17.16
CA GLU A 241 10.46 5.84 16.30
C GLU A 241 9.50 6.66 15.43
N GLU A 242 9.43 6.35 14.14
CA GLU A 242 8.35 6.82 13.28
C GLU A 242 7.10 5.99 13.56
N PHE A 243 6.11 6.66 14.14
CA PHE A 243 4.80 6.10 14.31
C PHE A 243 4.16 5.80 12.94
N ILE A 244 3.95 4.51 12.67
CA ILE A 244 3.18 4.02 11.53
C ILE A 244 2.02 3.19 12.09
N PRO A 245 0.75 3.53 11.76
CA PRO A 245 -0.38 2.75 12.26
C PRO A 245 -0.24 1.27 11.90
N GLN A 246 -0.45 0.38 12.86
CA GLN A 246 -0.20 -1.06 12.68
C GLN A 246 -1.01 -1.68 11.52
N LEU A 247 -2.23 -1.20 11.29
CA LEU A 247 -3.03 -1.58 10.11
C LEU A 247 -2.31 -1.24 8.81
N THR A 248 -1.79 -0.01 8.69
CA THR A 248 -1.03 0.46 7.53
C THR A 248 0.27 -0.32 7.39
N ALA A 249 1.03 -0.51 8.47
CA ALA A 249 2.30 -1.23 8.46
C ALA A 249 2.15 -2.69 7.99
N LYS A 250 1.16 -3.41 8.51
CA LYS A 250 0.84 -4.79 8.09
C LYS A 250 0.41 -4.85 6.63
N THR A 251 -0.45 -3.92 6.20
CA THR A 251 -0.92 -3.85 4.81
C THR A 251 0.25 -3.63 3.85
N LEU A 252 1.14 -2.68 4.17
CA LEU A 252 2.35 -2.43 3.38
C LEU A 252 3.25 -3.66 3.34
N GLN A 253 3.48 -4.32 4.47
CA GLN A 253 4.27 -5.54 4.53
C GLN A 253 3.65 -6.68 3.70
N MET A 254 2.33 -6.86 3.76
CA MET A 254 1.64 -7.86 2.92
C MET A 254 1.80 -7.60 1.42
N LEU A 255 1.91 -6.33 1.01
CA LEU A 255 2.06 -5.92 -0.40
C LEU A 255 3.52 -5.92 -0.88
N TYR A 256 4.46 -5.49 -0.03
CA TYR A 256 5.84 -5.18 -0.43
C TYR A 256 6.92 -6.09 0.19
N ALA A 257 6.57 -6.98 1.14
CA ALA A 257 7.56 -7.92 1.70
C ALA A 257 8.06 -8.91 0.65
N TRP A 258 7.20 -9.31 -0.30
CA TRP A 258 7.53 -10.19 -1.41
C TRP A 258 8.03 -9.37 -2.60
N ASP A 259 9.20 -9.74 -3.11
CA ASP A 259 9.80 -9.05 -4.25
C ASP A 259 8.89 -9.21 -5.49
N ASN A 260 8.64 -8.11 -6.19
CA ASN A 260 7.77 -8.01 -7.37
C ASN A 260 6.30 -8.42 -7.15
N PHE A 261 5.84 -8.73 -5.93
CA PHE A 261 4.45 -9.13 -5.72
C PHE A 261 3.48 -8.00 -6.11
N ALA A 262 3.73 -6.80 -5.60
CA ALA A 262 2.95 -5.61 -5.89
C ALA A 262 2.89 -5.28 -7.40
N THR A 263 4.01 -5.43 -8.12
CA THR A 263 4.06 -5.20 -9.57
C THR A 263 3.35 -6.31 -10.35
N ASN A 264 3.49 -7.58 -9.94
CA ASN A 264 2.83 -8.73 -10.55
C ASN A 264 1.29 -8.66 -10.45
N ILE A 265 0.75 -8.17 -9.34
CA ILE A 265 -0.70 -7.98 -9.17
C ILE A 265 -1.22 -6.68 -9.79
N ARG A 266 -0.37 -5.95 -10.52
CA ARG A 266 -0.66 -4.62 -11.10
C ARG A 266 -1.17 -3.61 -10.06
N LEU A 267 -0.56 -3.59 -8.87
CA LEU A 267 -0.96 -2.72 -7.77
C LEU A 267 -0.98 -1.23 -8.18
N GLN A 268 -0.22 -0.82 -9.20
CA GLN A 268 -0.24 0.53 -9.74
C GLN A 268 -1.64 1.00 -10.18
N ILE A 269 -2.49 0.11 -10.72
CA ILE A 269 -3.86 0.47 -11.11
C ILE A 269 -4.68 0.80 -9.86
N TYR A 270 -4.53 -0.02 -8.82
CA TYR A 270 -5.22 0.19 -7.54
C TYR A 270 -4.74 1.46 -6.85
N THR A 271 -3.42 1.71 -6.81
CA THR A 271 -2.90 2.94 -6.19
C THR A 271 -3.32 4.18 -6.95
N MET A 272 -3.44 4.13 -8.29
CA MET A 272 -3.98 5.23 -9.08
C MET A 272 -5.45 5.54 -8.72
N LEU A 273 -6.30 4.52 -8.64
CA LEU A 273 -7.71 4.67 -8.24
C LEU A 273 -7.84 5.17 -6.80
N LEU A 274 -7.05 4.59 -5.89
CA LEU A 274 -7.00 5.01 -4.49
C LEU A 274 -6.56 6.47 -4.37
N THR A 275 -5.50 6.87 -5.07
CA THR A 275 -5.01 8.25 -5.08
C THR A 275 -6.07 9.22 -5.61
N SER A 276 -6.77 8.86 -6.69
CA SER A 276 -7.86 9.68 -7.22
C SER A 276 -9.01 9.85 -6.20
N ASN A 277 -9.40 8.77 -5.53
CA ASN A 277 -10.45 8.79 -4.52
C ASN A 277 -10.05 9.55 -3.25
N CYS A 278 -8.80 9.39 -2.80
CA CYS A 278 -8.26 10.18 -1.69
C CYS A 278 -8.23 11.67 -2.04
N GLY A 279 -7.76 12.01 -3.25
CA GLY A 279 -7.72 13.39 -3.73
C GLY A 279 -9.09 14.06 -3.73
N SER A 280 -10.13 13.38 -4.23
CA SER A 280 -11.49 13.92 -4.21
C SER A 280 -12.04 14.02 -2.78
N SER A 281 -11.93 12.96 -1.99
CA SER A 281 -12.49 12.90 -0.63
C SER A 281 -11.87 13.94 0.31
N PHE A 282 -10.57 14.21 0.20
CA PHE A 282 -9.87 15.14 1.11
C PHE A 282 -9.94 16.60 0.68
N THR A 283 -10.33 16.87 -0.57
CA THR A 283 -10.52 18.23 -1.07
C THR A 283 -11.90 18.78 -0.74
N ASN A 284 -12.90 17.91 -0.56
CA ASN A 284 -14.26 18.30 -0.22
C ASN A 284 -14.31 19.12 1.08
N GLU A 285 -15.10 20.20 1.05
CA GLU A 285 -15.33 21.04 2.21
C GLU A 285 -16.02 20.25 3.34
N LEU A 286 -15.56 20.46 4.57
CA LEU A 286 -16.04 19.78 5.75
C LEU A 286 -16.91 20.70 6.61
N ALA A 287 -18.07 20.19 7.02
CA ALA A 287 -18.84 20.79 8.09
C ALA A 287 -18.06 20.72 9.41
N ASP A 288 -18.27 21.68 10.31
CA ASP A 288 -17.53 21.74 11.59
C ASP A 288 -17.69 20.48 12.44
N ALA A 289 -18.88 19.86 12.43
CA ALA A 289 -19.16 18.60 13.13
C ALA A 289 -18.31 17.42 12.61
N ASP A 290 -17.91 17.44 11.34
CA ASP A 290 -17.12 16.37 10.72
C ASP A 290 -15.61 16.52 10.96
N LYS A 291 -15.14 17.74 11.25
CA LYS A 291 -13.70 18.05 11.38
C LYS A 291 -13.04 17.26 12.51
N HIS A 292 -13.77 16.99 13.59
CA HIS A 292 -13.25 16.17 14.68
C HIS A 292 -12.94 14.73 14.23
N GLY A 293 -13.86 14.10 13.49
CA GLY A 293 -13.72 12.72 13.02
C GLY A 293 -12.80 12.56 11.81
N LYS A 294 -12.62 13.62 11.00
CA LYS A 294 -11.82 13.58 9.75
C LYS A 294 -10.44 14.22 9.85
N ILE A 295 -10.23 15.14 10.81
CA ILE A 295 -8.96 15.84 11.04
C ILE A 295 -8.37 15.45 12.40
N PHE A 296 -9.10 15.69 13.49
CA PHE A 296 -8.53 15.57 14.85
C PHE A 296 -8.18 14.12 15.22
N LEU A 297 -9.17 13.21 15.21
CA LEU A 297 -8.96 11.81 15.62
C LEU A 297 -7.94 11.07 14.73
N PRO A 298 -8.06 11.07 13.39
CA PRO A 298 -7.16 10.28 12.53
C PRO A 298 -5.77 10.89 12.36
N TRP A 299 -5.58 12.18 12.71
CA TRP A 299 -4.29 12.85 12.47
C TRP A 299 -3.71 13.49 13.72
N ILE A 300 -4.39 14.50 14.28
CA ILE A 300 -3.82 15.31 15.35
C ILE A 300 -3.59 14.47 16.60
N ASP A 301 -4.61 13.72 17.04
CA ASP A 301 -4.49 12.85 18.21
C ASP A 301 -3.64 11.61 17.92
N GLN A 302 -3.82 11.00 16.75
CA GLN A 302 -3.12 9.78 16.37
C GLN A 302 -1.60 9.99 16.23
N TYR A 303 -1.16 11.07 15.59
CA TYR A 303 0.27 11.38 15.38
C TYR A 303 0.82 12.41 16.37
N LYS A 304 0.01 12.82 17.37
CA LYS A 304 0.37 13.81 18.40
C LYS A 304 0.92 15.12 17.80
N ILE A 305 0.26 15.62 16.77
CA ILE A 305 0.68 16.81 16.03
C ILE A 305 0.52 18.05 16.91
N ASN A 306 1.61 18.76 17.18
CA ASN A 306 1.56 20.03 17.89
C ASN A 306 1.02 21.14 16.98
N MET A 307 -0.25 21.50 17.18
CA MET A 307 -0.92 22.52 16.38
C MET A 307 -0.44 23.96 16.65
N ASP A 308 0.24 24.23 17.77
CA ASP A 308 0.75 25.57 18.09
C ASP A 308 1.83 26.07 17.13
N LEU A 309 2.47 25.14 16.41
CA LEU A 309 3.48 25.41 15.39
C LEU A 309 2.86 26.00 14.11
N TYR A 310 1.58 25.74 13.84
CA TYR A 310 0.96 25.98 12.54
C TYR A 310 0.02 27.19 12.56
N THR A 311 -0.31 27.68 11.36
CA THR A 311 -1.22 28.80 11.13
C THR A 311 -2.27 28.41 10.09
N PRO A 312 -3.56 28.40 10.43
CA PRO A 312 -4.13 28.63 11.78
C PRO A 312 -3.81 27.53 12.80
N ARG A 313 -3.74 27.89 14.09
CA ARG A 313 -3.52 26.93 15.20
C ARG A 313 -4.74 26.05 15.44
N ASP A 314 -5.92 26.61 15.34
CA ASP A 314 -7.16 25.88 15.54
C ASP A 314 -7.50 25.07 14.28
N TYR A 315 -7.57 23.75 14.42
CA TYR A 315 -7.85 22.83 13.31
C TYR A 315 -9.27 23.00 12.75
N THR A 316 -10.19 23.61 13.49
CA THR A 316 -11.55 23.86 13.02
C THR A 316 -11.61 24.97 11.96
N GLN A 317 -10.56 25.77 11.81
CA GLN A 317 -10.51 26.85 10.82
C GLN A 317 -10.19 26.37 9.40
N TYR A 318 -9.69 25.14 9.25
CA TYR A 318 -9.42 24.56 7.93
C TYR A 318 -10.71 24.10 7.26
N LYS A 319 -10.80 24.33 5.95
CA LYS A 319 -11.99 24.03 5.16
C LYS A 319 -12.12 22.54 4.82
N SER A 320 -11.01 21.85 4.66
CA SER A 320 -10.96 20.43 4.27
C SER A 320 -9.76 19.73 4.90
N VAL A 321 -9.71 18.39 4.77
CA VAL A 321 -8.53 17.62 5.21
C VAL A 321 -7.29 18.06 4.44
N ASN A 322 -7.41 18.31 3.14
CA ASN A 322 -6.29 18.80 2.33
C ASN A 322 -5.83 20.19 2.77
N ASP A 323 -6.75 21.11 3.05
CA ASP A 323 -6.43 22.46 3.55
C ASP A 323 -5.62 22.39 4.86
N TRP A 324 -6.02 21.49 5.78
CA TRP A 324 -5.26 21.19 6.99
C TRP A 324 -3.93 20.49 6.71
N PHE A 325 -3.88 19.57 5.75
CA PHE A 325 -2.65 18.84 5.41
C PHE A 325 -1.57 19.78 4.87
N ILE A 326 -1.96 20.75 4.05
CA ILE A 326 -1.10 21.82 3.53
C ILE A 326 -1.05 23.06 4.45
N ARG A 327 -1.30 22.88 5.75
CA ARG A 327 -1.17 23.93 6.78
C ARG A 327 0.16 24.66 6.65
N ARG A 328 0.16 25.97 6.94
CA ARG A 328 1.40 26.77 7.01
C ARG A 328 2.02 26.63 8.39
N ILE A 329 3.35 26.64 8.46
CA ILE A 329 4.09 26.67 9.73
C ILE A 329 4.48 28.10 10.05
N ASN A 330 4.44 28.48 11.34
CA ASN A 330 4.98 29.75 11.78
C ASN A 330 6.52 29.70 11.63
N THR A 331 7.06 30.58 10.79
CA THR A 331 8.48 30.60 10.40
C THR A 331 9.42 30.83 11.58
N THR A 332 8.94 31.39 12.70
CA THR A 332 9.74 31.50 13.93
C THR A 332 10.16 30.15 14.51
N PHE A 333 9.40 29.08 14.26
CA PHE A 333 9.74 27.71 14.68
C PHE A 333 10.59 26.95 13.66
N ARG A 334 10.76 27.50 12.45
CA ARG A 334 11.58 26.94 11.35
C ARG A 334 12.45 28.03 10.71
N PRO A 335 13.31 28.70 11.48
CA PRO A 335 14.20 29.72 10.94
C PRO A 335 15.17 29.08 9.94
N VAL A 336 15.62 29.86 8.96
CA VAL A 336 16.72 29.47 8.07
C VAL A 336 18.01 29.48 8.88
N THR A 337 18.43 28.32 9.38
CA THR A 337 19.58 28.22 10.31
C THR A 337 20.92 28.14 9.59
N ALA A 338 20.92 28.00 8.27
CA ALA A 338 22.13 27.90 7.46
C ALA A 338 23.13 29.03 7.74
N VAL A 339 22.65 30.27 7.78
CA VAL A 339 23.51 31.45 8.03
C VAL A 339 24.12 31.43 9.44
N VAL A 340 23.39 30.91 10.44
CA VAL A 340 23.86 30.85 11.83
C VAL A 340 24.97 29.81 12.01
N TYR A 341 24.91 28.71 11.25
CA TYR A 341 25.87 27.60 11.35
C TYR A 341 26.90 27.57 10.21
N ASN A 342 27.05 28.66 9.46
CA ASN A 342 27.96 28.75 8.30
C ASN A 342 27.74 27.60 7.28
N MET A 343 26.47 27.28 7.04
CA MET A 343 26.00 26.34 6.04
C MET A 343 25.31 27.11 4.90
N GLU A 344 25.29 26.52 3.71
CA GLU A 344 24.76 27.16 2.50
C GLU A 344 23.62 26.36 1.87
N ILE A 345 23.38 25.14 2.39
CA ILE A 345 22.35 24.23 1.94
C ILE A 345 21.44 23.91 3.13
N VAL A 346 20.14 24.07 2.96
CA VAL A 346 19.13 23.75 3.99
C VAL A 346 18.24 22.59 3.57
N SER A 347 17.63 21.94 4.57
CA SER A 347 16.61 20.92 4.34
C SER A 347 15.40 21.52 3.61
N PRO A 348 14.91 20.86 2.55
CA PRO A 348 13.76 21.34 1.81
C PRO A 348 12.43 21.10 2.54
N ALA A 349 12.38 20.26 3.58
CA ALA A 349 11.14 19.93 4.28
C ALA A 349 11.40 19.42 5.71
N ASP A 350 10.35 19.37 6.53
CA ASP A 350 10.35 18.50 7.72
C ASP A 350 10.30 17.07 7.18
N CYS A 351 11.35 16.29 7.38
CA CYS A 351 11.51 15.04 6.65
C CYS A 351 12.43 14.05 7.35
N ARG A 352 12.38 12.81 6.86
CA ARG A 352 13.39 11.79 7.09
C ARG A 352 14.37 11.82 5.92
N MET A 353 15.62 12.14 6.22
CA MET A 353 16.65 12.46 5.25
C MET A 353 17.70 11.37 5.15
N LEU A 354 18.10 11.08 3.92
CA LEU A 354 19.30 10.33 3.56
C LEU A 354 20.15 11.17 2.62
N ILE A 355 21.46 11.11 2.81
CA ILE A 355 22.45 11.78 1.97
C ILE A 355 23.47 10.74 1.51
N TYR A 356 23.61 10.62 0.19
CA TYR A 356 24.61 9.78 -0.43
C TYR A 356 25.54 10.64 -1.29
N PRO A 357 26.83 10.76 -0.93
CA PRO A 357 27.83 11.46 -1.74
C PRO A 357 28.10 10.79 -3.08
N ASN A 358 27.64 9.54 -3.27
CA ASN A 358 27.69 8.86 -4.54
C ASN A 358 26.35 8.15 -4.80
N LEU A 359 25.78 8.40 -5.97
CA LEU A 359 24.53 7.79 -6.42
C LEU A 359 24.52 6.25 -6.34
N ASP A 360 25.64 5.58 -6.61
CA ASP A 360 25.70 4.12 -6.58
C ASP A 360 25.39 3.55 -5.20
N GLU A 361 25.61 4.33 -4.14
CA GLU A 361 25.24 3.95 -2.77
C GLU A 361 23.74 4.07 -2.52
N ALA A 362 23.10 5.11 -3.07
CA ALA A 362 21.67 5.28 -2.97
C ALA A 362 20.91 4.10 -3.58
N ARG A 363 21.45 3.49 -4.65
CA ARG A 363 20.90 2.27 -5.28
C ARG A 363 20.90 1.03 -4.37
N ILE A 364 21.68 1.04 -3.30
CA ILE A 364 21.73 -0.08 -2.35
C ILE A 364 20.58 0.03 -1.34
N TRP A 365 20.24 1.25 -0.95
CA TRP A 365 19.08 1.53 -0.11
C TRP A 365 17.78 1.42 -0.91
N ILE A 366 17.73 2.05 -2.08
CA ILE A 366 16.63 1.93 -3.03
C ILE A 366 16.75 0.57 -3.72
N LYS A 367 16.05 -0.46 -3.22
CA LYS A 367 16.14 -1.81 -3.78
C LYS A 367 15.52 -1.87 -5.18
N GLY A 368 16.24 -1.44 -6.20
CA GLY A 368 15.86 -1.51 -7.61
C GLY A 368 17.13 -1.48 -8.45
N ALA A 369 17.48 -2.62 -9.07
CA ALA A 369 18.67 -2.72 -9.91
C ALA A 369 18.64 -1.74 -11.09
N ASP A 370 17.46 -1.21 -11.42
CA ASP A 370 17.20 -0.39 -12.59
C ASP A 370 17.12 1.12 -12.27
N PHE A 371 17.26 1.56 -11.02
CA PHE A 371 17.24 3.00 -10.72
C PHE A 371 18.41 3.74 -11.38
N THR A 372 18.09 4.70 -12.26
CA THR A 372 19.06 5.57 -12.90
C THR A 372 18.66 7.05 -12.81
N ILE A 373 19.64 7.94 -12.68
CA ILE A 373 19.42 9.40 -12.78
C ILE A 373 18.77 9.75 -14.13
N LEU A 374 19.18 9.07 -15.20
CA LEU A 374 18.66 9.34 -16.54
C LEU A 374 17.14 9.15 -16.58
N GLU A 375 16.62 8.04 -16.04
CA GLU A 375 15.18 7.80 -16.01
C GLU A 375 14.47 8.68 -14.97
N LEU A 376 15.10 8.94 -13.81
CA LEU A 376 14.58 9.92 -12.83
C LEU A 376 14.36 11.29 -13.51
N LEU A 377 15.26 11.69 -14.40
CA LEU A 377 15.21 12.94 -15.16
C LEU A 377 14.46 12.82 -16.49
N ASP A 378 13.62 11.79 -16.64
CA ASP A 378 12.78 11.55 -17.81
C ASP A 378 13.57 11.50 -19.13
N ASN A 379 14.65 10.72 -19.09
CA ASN A 379 15.59 10.50 -20.19
C ASN A 379 16.26 11.77 -20.72
N ASN A 380 16.31 12.84 -19.92
CA ASN A 380 17.02 14.06 -20.27
C ASN A 380 18.54 13.84 -20.15
N ARG A 381 19.20 13.63 -21.30
CA ARG A 381 20.64 13.37 -21.38
C ARG A 381 21.50 14.55 -20.93
N GLU A 382 21.05 15.78 -21.16
CA GLU A 382 21.78 16.99 -20.77
C GLU A 382 21.86 17.09 -19.25
N LEU A 383 20.71 17.01 -18.58
CA LEU A 383 20.65 17.02 -17.12
C LEU A 383 21.36 15.81 -16.52
N ASN A 384 21.21 14.63 -17.12
CA ASN A 384 21.95 13.46 -16.70
C ASN A 384 23.46 13.69 -16.75
N ASN A 385 24.00 14.34 -17.79
CA ASN A 385 25.44 14.59 -17.88
C ASN A 385 25.95 15.53 -16.78
N ILE A 386 25.11 16.44 -16.29
CA ILE A 386 25.44 17.38 -15.20
C ILE A 386 25.49 16.65 -13.86
N PHE A 387 24.48 15.81 -13.59
CA PHE A 387 24.32 15.13 -12.29
C PHE A 387 24.97 13.73 -12.24
N LYS A 388 25.51 13.23 -13.34
CA LYS A 388 26.12 11.89 -13.39
C LYS A 388 27.34 11.82 -12.46
N GLY A 389 27.35 10.81 -11.59
CA GLY A 389 28.36 10.66 -10.55
C GLY A 389 28.22 11.69 -9.42
N GLY A 390 27.13 12.46 -9.43
CA GLY A 390 26.79 13.45 -8.44
C GLY A 390 26.33 12.87 -7.11
N GLU A 391 25.90 13.79 -6.26
CA GLU A 391 25.45 13.51 -4.90
C GLU A 391 23.92 13.59 -4.86
N ILE A 392 23.29 12.75 -4.03
CA ILE A 392 21.84 12.65 -3.93
C ILE A 392 21.38 12.81 -2.48
N VAL A 393 20.36 13.63 -2.29
CA VAL A 393 19.63 13.76 -1.02
C VAL A 393 18.22 13.26 -1.24
N ILE A 394 17.76 12.36 -0.37
CA ILE A 394 16.40 11.83 -0.37
C ILE A 394 15.72 12.34 0.90
N ALA A 395 14.71 13.19 0.73
CA ALA A 395 13.95 13.80 1.81
C ALA A 395 12.51 13.25 1.76
N ARG A 396 12.22 12.28 2.62
CA ARG A 396 10.90 11.63 2.69
C ARG A 396 10.02 12.33 3.73
N LEU A 397 8.82 12.75 3.32
CA LEU A 397 7.84 13.37 4.20
C LEU A 397 6.83 12.31 4.64
N ALA A 398 6.76 12.07 5.95
CA ALA A 398 5.78 11.22 6.57
C ALA A 398 4.44 11.97 6.76
N PRO A 399 3.28 11.29 6.90
CA PRO A 399 1.97 11.96 6.99
C PRO A 399 1.84 13.01 8.10
N GLN A 400 2.60 12.87 9.18
CA GLN A 400 2.64 13.81 10.31
C GLN A 400 3.42 15.10 10.05
N ASP A 401 4.26 15.12 9.01
CA ASP A 401 5.18 16.22 8.75
C ASP A 401 4.47 17.46 8.17
N TYR A 402 5.25 18.53 8.01
CA TYR A 402 4.86 19.71 7.26
C TYR A 402 5.01 19.44 5.75
N HIS A 403 3.89 19.41 5.01
CA HIS A 403 3.84 18.99 3.59
C HIS A 403 3.99 20.14 2.58
N ARG A 404 4.59 21.24 3.00
CA ARG A 404 5.10 22.25 2.08
C ARG A 404 6.61 22.15 2.05
N PHE A 405 7.18 22.42 0.89
CA PHE A 405 8.59 22.21 0.65
C PHE A 405 9.23 23.49 0.11
N ASN A 406 10.44 23.74 0.60
CA ASN A 406 11.19 24.95 0.39
C ASN A 406 12.42 24.68 -0.49
N THR A 407 12.99 25.76 -1.01
CA THR A 407 14.24 25.76 -1.77
C THR A 407 15.43 25.52 -0.84
N PRO A 408 16.29 24.54 -1.15
CA PRO A 408 17.43 24.19 -0.30
C PRO A 408 18.62 25.11 -0.52
N VAL A 409 18.60 25.90 -1.61
CA VAL A 409 19.69 26.76 -2.09
C VAL A 409 19.12 28.04 -2.69
N GLU A 410 19.95 29.07 -2.81
CA GLU A 410 19.65 30.29 -3.55
C GLU A 410 20.11 30.18 -5.01
N GLY A 411 19.32 30.72 -5.95
CA GLY A 411 19.67 30.74 -7.36
C GLY A 411 18.50 31.07 -8.29
N ASN A 412 18.68 30.80 -9.57
CA ASN A 412 17.66 31.04 -10.60
C ASN A 412 17.11 29.71 -11.11
N ILE A 413 15.79 29.59 -11.22
CA ILE A 413 15.19 28.41 -11.84
C ILE A 413 15.39 28.48 -13.35
N THR A 414 16.10 27.49 -13.91
CA THR A 414 16.47 27.46 -15.33
C THR A 414 15.75 26.37 -16.13
N TYR A 415 15.16 25.40 -15.44
CA TYR A 415 14.42 24.31 -16.07
C TYR A 415 13.27 23.85 -15.20
N TYR A 416 12.16 23.50 -15.84
CA TYR A 416 11.02 22.84 -15.22
C TYR A 416 10.39 21.82 -16.16
N LYS A 417 10.03 20.66 -15.62
CA LYS A 417 9.23 19.66 -16.31
C LYS A 417 8.35 18.89 -15.33
N GLU A 418 7.08 18.76 -15.66
CA GLU A 418 6.19 17.78 -15.04
C GLU A 418 6.26 16.46 -15.82
N VAL A 419 6.42 15.35 -15.09
CA VAL A 419 6.51 14.02 -15.67
C VAL A 419 5.39 13.17 -15.08
N PRO A 420 4.47 12.63 -15.90
CA PRO A 420 3.43 11.74 -15.42
C PRO A 420 4.06 10.43 -14.93
N GLY A 421 3.39 9.75 -14.01
CA GLY A 421 3.84 8.47 -13.50
C GLY A 421 2.82 7.82 -12.57
N ASP A 422 3.23 6.71 -11.97
CA ASP A 422 2.43 5.96 -11.01
C ASP A 422 2.38 6.63 -9.63
N TYR A 423 1.78 5.95 -8.66
CA TYR A 423 1.67 6.38 -7.27
C TYR A 423 2.08 5.26 -6.30
N TRP A 424 3.27 4.71 -6.47
CA TRP A 424 3.87 3.75 -5.52
C TRP A 424 4.12 4.40 -4.16
N SER A 425 4.11 3.61 -3.09
CA SER A 425 4.30 4.14 -1.73
C SER A 425 5.77 4.49 -1.44
N VAL A 426 6.00 5.66 -0.86
CA VAL A 426 7.31 6.12 -0.36
C VAL A 426 7.62 5.64 1.05
N ASN A 427 6.70 4.93 1.73
CA ASN A 427 6.95 4.40 3.07
C ASN A 427 8.21 3.50 3.07
N PRO A 428 9.06 3.53 4.11
CA PRO A 428 10.29 2.73 4.16
C PRO A 428 10.04 1.22 4.06
N LEU A 429 8.85 0.73 4.45
CA LEU A 429 8.44 -0.67 4.25
C LEU A 429 8.22 -1.02 2.77
N ALA A 430 7.98 -0.02 1.93
CA ALA A 430 7.74 -0.15 0.49
C ALA A 430 8.98 0.21 -0.35
N VAL A 431 9.68 1.31 -0.06
CA VAL A 431 10.84 1.79 -0.87
C VAL A 431 12.01 0.81 -0.87
N ASN A 432 12.16 0.06 0.22
CA ASN A 432 13.15 -1.01 0.30
C ASN A 432 12.74 -2.26 -0.50
N SER A 433 11.57 -2.29 -1.14
CA SER A 433 11.16 -3.32 -2.11
C SER A 433 11.52 -2.89 -3.52
N ARG A 434 11.43 -3.80 -4.50
CA ARG A 434 11.54 -3.47 -5.93
C ARG A 434 10.30 -2.71 -6.42
N ASN A 435 10.01 -1.58 -5.80
CA ASN A 435 8.97 -0.66 -6.23
C ASN A 435 9.57 0.50 -7.04
N TYR A 436 8.77 1.04 -7.95
CA TYR A 436 9.20 2.02 -8.94
C TYR A 436 8.92 3.46 -8.48
N VAL A 437 9.07 3.73 -7.17
CA VAL A 437 8.61 4.97 -6.53
C VAL A 437 9.22 6.25 -7.11
N PHE A 438 10.47 6.20 -7.56
CA PHE A 438 11.14 7.35 -8.17
C PHE A 438 10.61 7.70 -9.56
N TYR A 439 9.81 6.80 -10.16
CA TYR A 439 9.14 6.99 -11.44
C TYR A 439 7.66 7.35 -11.28
N ASN A 440 7.22 7.63 -10.05
CA ASN A 440 5.92 8.22 -9.82
C ASN A 440 5.78 9.58 -10.53
N LEU A 441 4.56 10.11 -10.55
CA LEU A 441 4.32 11.50 -10.95
C LEU A 441 5.28 12.42 -10.19
N ARG A 442 5.99 13.28 -10.93
CA ARG A 442 7.01 14.14 -10.34
C ARG A 442 7.20 15.45 -11.11
N LYS A 443 7.67 16.46 -10.39
CA LYS A 443 8.05 17.76 -10.93
C LYS A 443 9.54 17.95 -10.78
N ILE A 444 10.24 18.09 -11.90
CA ILE A 444 11.68 18.32 -11.97
C ILE A 444 11.89 19.82 -12.15
N VAL A 445 12.66 20.42 -11.25
CA VAL A 445 13.08 21.82 -11.29
C VAL A 445 14.61 21.84 -11.24
N VAL A 446 15.27 22.69 -12.02
CA VAL A 446 16.72 22.91 -11.90
C VAL A 446 16.97 24.34 -11.47
N ILE A 447 17.73 24.49 -10.39
CA ILE A 447 18.15 25.77 -9.83
C ILE A 447 19.62 25.95 -10.20
N ASP A 448 19.92 27.02 -10.93
CA ASP A 448 21.29 27.44 -11.22
C ASP A 448 21.78 28.33 -10.07
N THR A 449 22.69 27.78 -9.27
CA THR A 449 23.37 28.52 -8.21
C THR A 449 24.58 29.18 -8.86
N GLN A 450 24.54 30.50 -9.05
CA GLN A 450 25.53 31.25 -9.83
C GLN A 450 27.00 30.95 -9.42
N ALA A 451 27.22 30.60 -8.15
CA ALA A 451 28.54 30.31 -7.58
C ALA A 451 28.91 28.81 -7.55
N PHE A 452 27.95 27.89 -7.44
CA PHE A 452 28.25 26.51 -7.05
C PHE A 452 27.75 25.44 -8.04
N GLY A 453 27.09 25.86 -9.12
CA GLY A 453 26.58 24.97 -10.17
C GLY A 453 25.09 24.70 -10.04
N ARG A 454 24.63 23.65 -10.71
CA ARG A 454 23.20 23.33 -10.81
C ARG A 454 22.77 22.37 -9.71
N VAL A 455 21.57 22.59 -9.20
CA VAL A 455 20.89 21.70 -8.26
C VAL A 455 19.58 21.24 -8.89
N GLY A 456 19.44 19.92 -9.05
CA GLY A 456 18.19 19.29 -9.45
C GLY A 456 17.28 19.12 -8.24
N TYR A 457 16.04 19.58 -8.35
CA TYR A 457 15.01 19.43 -7.33
C TYR A 457 13.86 18.63 -7.93
N ILE A 458 13.60 17.43 -7.40
CA ILE A 458 12.59 16.53 -7.92
C ILE A 458 11.56 16.26 -6.84
N ALA A 459 10.39 16.86 -6.98
CA ALA A 459 9.25 16.67 -6.09
C ALA A 459 8.40 15.49 -6.59
N ILE A 460 8.32 14.41 -5.82
CA ILE A 460 7.74 13.12 -6.22
C ILE A 460 6.46 12.84 -5.40
N GLY A 461 5.35 12.62 -6.09
CA GLY A 461 4.10 12.15 -5.50
C GLY A 461 4.16 10.67 -5.12
N ALA A 462 3.20 10.20 -4.33
CA ALA A 462 3.11 8.80 -3.93
C ALA A 462 1.66 8.37 -3.75
N THR A 463 1.44 7.15 -3.24
CA THR A 463 0.09 6.66 -2.92
C THR A 463 -0.65 7.67 -2.03
N CYS A 464 -1.88 7.99 -2.43
CA CYS A 464 -2.72 9.06 -1.89
C CYS A 464 -2.28 10.49 -2.25
N VAL A 465 -0.99 10.78 -2.48
CA VAL A 465 -0.47 12.08 -2.96
C VAL A 465 -0.50 12.17 -4.48
N GLY A 466 -1.63 12.58 -5.02
CA GLY A 466 -1.78 12.84 -6.46
C GLY A 466 -1.31 14.22 -6.91
N SER A 467 -1.19 15.16 -5.99
CA SER A 467 -1.11 16.59 -6.31
C SER A 467 0.14 17.21 -5.71
N VAL A 468 1.14 17.37 -6.58
CA VAL A 468 2.36 18.14 -6.32
C VAL A 468 2.17 19.52 -6.95
N GLN A 469 2.11 20.58 -6.15
CA GLN A 469 1.90 21.94 -6.63
C GLN A 469 3.16 22.75 -6.40
N LEU A 470 3.59 23.50 -7.42
CA LEU A 470 4.63 24.51 -7.27
C LEU A 470 3.98 25.85 -6.92
N THR A 471 4.72 26.70 -6.22
CA THR A 471 4.29 28.08 -5.89
C THR A 471 3.96 28.85 -7.16
N TRP A 472 4.72 28.62 -8.24
CA TRP A 472 4.51 29.22 -9.55
C TRP A 472 4.13 28.16 -10.58
N PRO A 473 3.07 28.38 -11.39
CA PRO A 473 2.73 27.49 -12.50
C PRO A 473 3.84 27.40 -13.55
N ASP A 474 4.52 28.51 -13.82
CA ASP A 474 5.72 28.58 -14.66
C ASP A 474 6.89 29.11 -13.81
N PRO A 475 7.70 28.24 -13.21
CA PRO A 475 8.75 28.65 -12.29
C PRO A 475 10.02 29.11 -13.01
N VAL A 476 10.18 28.88 -14.32
CA VAL A 476 11.41 29.23 -15.05
C VAL A 476 11.62 30.74 -15.06
N GLY A 477 12.86 31.17 -14.81
CA GLY A 477 13.24 32.58 -14.71
C GLY A 477 13.02 33.22 -13.34
N HIS A 478 12.35 32.54 -12.40
CA HIS A 478 12.21 33.05 -11.04
C HIS A 478 13.52 32.92 -10.26
N VAL A 479 13.86 33.98 -9.51
CA VAL A 479 14.92 33.97 -8.52
C VAL A 479 14.35 33.39 -7.22
N VAL A 480 15.02 32.40 -6.65
CA VAL A 480 14.65 31.79 -5.38
C VAL A 480 15.73 32.02 -4.34
N HIS A 481 15.29 32.36 -3.13
CA HIS A 481 16.16 32.56 -1.97
C HIS A 481 16.18 31.31 -1.09
N LEU A 482 17.21 31.20 -0.25
CA LEU A 482 17.35 30.09 0.69
C LEU A 482 16.13 29.98 1.62
N GLY A 483 15.48 28.80 1.66
CA GLY A 483 14.33 28.54 2.52
C GLY A 483 12.99 29.12 2.03
N MET A 484 12.93 29.59 0.79
CA MET A 484 11.70 30.07 0.16
C MET A 484 10.76 28.91 -0.20
N GLU A 485 9.44 29.07 -0.03
CA GLU A 485 8.47 28.03 -0.43
C GLU A 485 8.51 27.79 -1.95
N LEU A 486 8.89 26.58 -2.35
CA LEU A 486 8.89 26.15 -3.76
C LEU A 486 7.56 25.49 -4.15
N GLY A 487 6.87 24.89 -3.18
CA GLY A 487 5.58 24.27 -3.42
C GLY A 487 5.03 23.48 -2.22
N TYR A 488 4.01 22.69 -2.49
CA TYR A 488 3.35 21.85 -1.49
C TYR A 488 2.75 20.59 -2.10
N MET A 489 2.44 19.62 -1.24
CA MET A 489 1.86 18.34 -1.62
C MET A 489 0.58 18.11 -0.83
N GLN A 490 -0.51 17.80 -1.53
CA GLN A 490 -1.78 17.44 -0.89
C GLN A 490 -1.74 15.96 -0.42
N PHE A 491 -2.69 15.56 0.42
CA PHE A 491 -2.60 14.40 1.32
C PHE A 491 -1.93 13.12 0.78
N GLY A 492 -1.03 12.53 1.60
CA GLY A 492 -0.43 11.18 1.48
C GLY A 492 1.09 11.18 1.79
N GLY A 493 1.82 10.10 1.47
CA GLY A 493 3.29 10.09 1.61
C GLY A 493 3.98 10.78 0.43
N SER A 494 5.10 11.47 0.63
CA SER A 494 5.81 12.10 -0.49
C SER A 494 7.31 12.16 -0.32
N THR A 495 8.02 12.50 -1.39
CA THR A 495 9.49 12.55 -1.37
C THR A 495 10.00 13.69 -2.23
N VAL A 496 10.99 14.41 -1.71
CA VAL A 496 11.81 15.34 -2.46
C VAL A 496 13.17 14.71 -2.65
N VAL A 497 13.64 14.65 -3.90
CA VAL A 497 15.00 14.24 -4.23
C VAL A 497 15.77 15.46 -4.70
N LEU A 498 16.94 15.69 -4.12
CA LEU A 498 17.88 16.70 -4.58
C LEU A 498 19.06 16.01 -5.26
N LEU A 499 19.49 16.56 -6.39
CA LEU A 499 20.68 16.14 -7.12
C LEU A 499 21.67 17.30 -7.16
N PHE A 500 22.93 17.02 -6.82
CA PHE A 500 24.03 17.97 -6.88
C PHE A 500 25.08 17.49 -7.87
N GLU A 501 25.81 18.43 -8.48
CA GLU A 501 27.00 18.11 -9.27
C GLU A 501 28.04 17.32 -8.45
N PRO A 502 28.89 16.50 -9.09
CA PRO A 502 29.87 15.67 -8.40
C PRO A 502 30.88 16.50 -7.58
N ASN A 503 31.07 16.10 -6.32
CA ASN A 503 32.09 16.64 -5.39
C ASN A 503 31.96 18.13 -5.06
N VAL A 504 30.78 18.73 -5.23
CA VAL A 504 30.57 20.17 -4.98
C VAL A 504 30.11 20.51 -3.57
N THR A 505 29.90 19.54 -2.68
CA THR A 505 29.38 19.83 -1.33
C THR A 505 30.19 19.18 -0.21
N THR A 506 30.00 19.72 1.00
CA THR A 506 30.36 19.10 2.28
C THR A 506 29.09 18.95 3.11
N TRP A 507 28.69 17.71 3.36
CA TRP A 507 27.45 17.38 4.08
C TRP A 507 27.62 17.39 5.60
N HIS A 508 26.49 17.52 6.31
CA HIS A 508 26.44 17.36 7.75
C HIS A 508 26.98 15.97 8.17
N PRO A 509 28.00 15.89 9.04
CA PRO A 509 28.70 14.64 9.31
C PRO A 509 27.79 13.58 9.95
N GLU A 510 26.90 13.98 10.86
CA GLU A 510 25.96 13.04 11.49
C GLU A 510 24.95 12.45 10.49
N ILE A 511 24.36 13.27 9.61
CA ILE A 511 23.42 12.78 8.60
C ILE A 511 24.14 11.79 7.68
N LEU A 512 25.37 12.10 7.27
CA LEU A 512 26.18 11.22 6.44
C LEU A 512 26.49 9.89 7.15
N GLN A 513 26.85 9.95 8.44
CA GLN A 513 27.11 8.76 9.25
C GLN A 513 25.86 7.88 9.41
N MET A 514 24.69 8.48 9.58
CA MET A 514 23.43 7.74 9.70
C MET A 514 22.95 7.21 8.35
N SER A 515 23.16 7.93 7.26
CA SER A 515 22.82 7.47 5.89
C SER A 515 23.65 6.28 5.44
N ALA A 516 24.86 6.13 5.98
CA ALA A 516 25.70 4.93 5.84
C ALA A 516 25.17 3.72 6.64
N LYS A 517 24.14 3.93 7.46
CA LYS A 517 23.37 2.90 8.18
C LYS A 517 21.96 2.86 7.61
N PRO A 518 21.14 1.82 7.87
CA PRO A 518 19.75 1.77 7.41
C PRO A 518 18.82 2.70 8.22
N VAL A 519 19.30 3.87 8.64
CA VAL A 519 18.65 4.80 9.56
C VAL A 519 18.57 6.18 8.90
N GLU A 520 17.34 6.66 8.70
CA GLU A 520 17.12 8.03 8.22
C GLU A 520 17.31 9.04 9.36
N SER A 521 17.77 10.25 9.03
CA SER A 521 17.85 11.36 10.00
C SER A 521 16.61 12.24 9.91
N TYR A 522 15.91 12.47 11.02
CA TYR A 522 14.83 13.44 11.07
C TYR A 522 15.38 14.86 11.15
N VAL A 523 15.01 15.68 10.19
CA VAL A 523 15.52 17.03 9.97
C VAL A 523 14.35 17.96 9.71
N HIS A 524 14.40 19.17 10.28
CA HIS A 524 13.38 20.18 10.07
C HIS A 524 13.62 20.97 8.78
N VAL A 525 12.55 21.46 8.16
CA VAL A 525 12.63 22.40 7.03
C VAL A 525 13.48 23.61 7.43
N ASN A 526 14.27 24.11 6.48
CA ASN A 526 15.19 25.24 6.67
C ASN A 526 16.39 24.98 7.61
N GLN A 527 16.52 23.77 8.19
CA GLN A 527 17.70 23.39 8.97
C GLN A 527 18.91 23.22 8.04
N GLY A 528 20.09 23.72 8.43
CA GLY A 528 21.32 23.53 7.67
C GLY A 528 21.72 22.05 7.56
N ILE A 529 22.01 21.59 6.34
CA ILE A 529 22.39 20.19 6.05
C ILE A 529 23.72 20.05 5.33
N GLY A 530 24.30 21.15 4.86
CA GLY A 530 25.58 21.14 4.16
C GLY A 530 26.03 22.51 3.69
N LYS A 531 27.19 22.54 3.05
CA LYS A 531 27.78 23.73 2.42
C LYS A 531 28.39 23.36 1.08
N PHE A 532 28.57 24.34 0.21
CA PHE A 532 29.28 24.10 -1.03
C PHE A 532 30.79 24.06 -0.81
N LYS A 533 31.47 23.32 -1.68
CA LYS A 533 32.92 23.37 -1.83
C LYS A 533 33.22 24.36 -2.95
N PRO A 534 34.29 25.17 -2.83
CA PRO A 534 34.81 25.93 -3.95
C PRO A 534 35.09 24.97 -5.11
N LYS A 535 34.63 25.30 -6.32
CA LYS A 535 35.04 24.56 -7.52
C LYS A 535 36.56 24.73 -7.67
N PRO A 536 37.33 23.63 -7.86
CA PRO A 536 38.78 23.69 -7.97
C PRO A 536 39.27 24.48 -9.18
#